data_AF-A0A9E4AJ54-F1
#
_entry.id   AF-A0A9E4AJ54-F1
#
_cell.length_a   1.000
_cell.length_b   1.000
_cell.length_c   1.000
_cell.angle_alpha   90.00
_cell.angle_beta   90.00
_cell.angle_gamma   90.00
#
_symmetry.space_group_name_H-M   'P 1'
#
loop_
_entity.id
_entity.type
_entity.pdbx_description
1 polymer ?
#
loop_
_entity_poly.entity_id
_entity_poly.type
_entity_poly.pdbx_seq_one_letter_code
_entity_poly.pdbx_strand_id
1 'polypeptide(L)'
;MADKNRITVTVNAGEHNRDGCPVSVDVDNREAEGLAGGSVTLTDQKSGATVPADLNNDGKTATLSWILDRLKAHQERSYILSSGGAEDSEGVAFSERDNAIDVPSATERMDFALTSSRSLDQADSR
;
A
#
# COMPACT_ATOMS: atom_id res chain seq x y z
N MET A 1 18.24 23.72 7.71
CA MET A 1 18.47 22.92 6.47
C MET A 1 17.18 23.00 5.69
N ALA A 2 17.21 23.43 4.43
CA ALA A 2 16.00 23.78 3.70
C ALA A 2 15.26 22.51 3.23
N ASP A 3 13.98 22.40 3.57
CA ASP A 3 13.01 21.39 3.09
C ASP A 3 12.74 21.57 1.58
N LYS A 4 13.77 21.41 0.75
CA LYS A 4 13.71 21.58 -0.71
C LYS A 4 13.27 20.28 -1.39
N ASN A 5 11.98 19.97 -1.26
CA ASN A 5 11.14 19.11 -2.12
C ASN A 5 10.06 18.41 -1.29
N ARG A 6 9.18 19.18 -0.66
CA ARG A 6 8.02 18.61 0.01
C ARG A 6 6.84 18.59 -0.96
N ILE A 7 6.79 17.56 -1.82
CA ILE A 7 5.64 17.34 -2.70
C ILE A 7 4.44 16.97 -1.81
N THR A 8 3.38 17.76 -1.92
CA THR A 8 2.11 17.52 -1.22
C THR A 8 1.05 17.14 -2.24
N VAL A 9 0.33 16.05 -1.96
CA VAL A 9 -0.70 15.53 -2.85
C VAL A 9 -2.03 15.48 -2.10
N THR A 10 -3.08 16.04 -2.68
CA THR A 10 -4.43 16.03 -2.11
C THR A 10 -5.37 15.26 -3.02
N VAL A 11 -6.07 14.27 -2.48
CA VAL A 11 -7.08 13.50 -3.19
C VAL A 11 -8.46 13.83 -2.65
N ASN A 12 -9.39 14.16 -3.54
CA ASN A 12 -10.81 14.33 -3.23
C ASN A 12 -11.58 13.06 -3.64
N ALA A 13 -12.38 12.50 -2.73
CA ALA A 13 -13.17 11.30 -2.98
C ALA A 13 -14.23 11.49 -4.07
N GLY A 14 -14.74 12.71 -4.24
CA GLY A 14 -15.91 13.01 -5.06
C GLY A 14 -17.17 12.40 -4.47
N GLU A 15 -18.04 11.87 -5.33
CA GLU A 15 -19.39 11.39 -4.96
C GLU A 15 -19.44 10.01 -4.28
N HIS A 16 -18.35 9.23 -4.31
CA HIS A 16 -18.34 7.87 -3.76
C HIS A 16 -17.18 7.66 -2.79
N ASN A 17 -17.36 6.71 -1.88
CA ASN A 17 -16.29 6.26 -0.99
C ASN A 17 -15.18 5.61 -1.82
N ARG A 18 -13.93 5.91 -1.48
CA ARG A 18 -12.72 5.28 -2.02
C ARG A 18 -12.19 4.30 -0.98
N ASP A 19 -12.46 3.03 -1.19
CA ASP A 19 -11.99 1.91 -0.38
C ASP A 19 -11.18 0.97 -1.28
N GLY A 20 -9.90 0.75 -0.97
CA GLY A 20 -8.99 -0.02 -1.82
C GLY A 20 -8.82 0.48 -3.27
N CYS A 21 -9.05 1.77 -3.54
CA CYS A 21 -9.02 2.30 -4.89
C CYS A 21 -7.60 2.69 -5.32
N PRO A 22 -7.12 2.28 -6.51
CA PRO A 22 -5.86 2.78 -7.02
C PRO A 22 -5.97 4.27 -7.35
N VAL A 23 -4.95 5.04 -6.95
CA VAL A 23 -4.79 6.45 -7.29
C VAL A 23 -3.45 6.61 -7.99
N SER A 24 -3.45 7.36 -9.10
CA SER A 24 -2.26 7.77 -9.82
C SER A 24 -2.35 9.26 -10.11
N VAL A 25 -1.27 9.98 -9.84
CA VAL A 25 -1.16 11.43 -10.12
C VAL A 25 0.18 11.74 -10.75
N ASP A 26 0.18 12.72 -11.65
CA ASP A 26 1.43 13.25 -12.20
C ASP A 26 2.04 14.23 -11.19
N VAL A 27 3.34 14.08 -10.94
CA VAL A 27 4.14 14.99 -10.13
C VAL A 27 5.19 15.65 -11.01
N ASP A 28 5.65 16.84 -10.62
CA ASP A 28 6.70 17.53 -11.36
C ASP A 28 7.98 16.69 -11.32
N ASN A 29 8.53 16.39 -12.50
CA ASN A 29 9.71 15.54 -12.62
C ASN A 29 10.92 16.14 -11.88
N ARG A 30 11.11 17.47 -11.91
CA ARG A 30 12.24 18.13 -11.22
C ARG A 30 12.11 18.04 -9.71
N GLU A 31 10.88 18.04 -9.19
CA GLU A 31 10.62 17.84 -7.77
C GLU A 31 10.77 16.35 -7.36
N ALA A 32 10.60 15.43 -8.32
CA ALA A 32 10.70 14.00 -8.11
C ALA A 32 12.10 13.40 -8.43
N GLU A 33 13.00 14.15 -9.07
CA GLU A 33 14.34 13.69 -9.49
C GLU A 33 15.15 13.08 -8.33
N GLY A 34 15.05 13.65 -7.11
CA GLY A 34 15.72 13.14 -5.92
C GLY A 34 15.08 11.90 -5.28
N LEU A 35 13.95 11.44 -5.82
CA LEU A 35 13.17 10.29 -5.34
C LEU A 35 13.17 9.12 -6.34
N ALA A 36 13.69 9.33 -7.56
CA ALA A 36 13.68 8.34 -8.62
C ALA A 36 14.57 7.13 -8.29
N GLY A 37 14.06 5.92 -8.54
CA GLY A 37 14.80 4.66 -8.36
C GLY A 37 14.92 4.14 -6.92
N GLY A 38 14.27 4.80 -5.95
CA GLY A 38 14.17 4.35 -4.57
C GLY A 38 12.74 4.08 -4.14
N SER A 39 12.56 3.35 -3.04
CA SER A 39 11.25 3.23 -2.40
C SER A 39 10.77 4.60 -1.93
N VAL A 40 9.48 4.88 -2.15
CA VAL A 40 8.83 6.11 -1.69
C VAL A 40 7.67 5.79 -0.76
N THR A 41 7.35 6.74 0.11
CA THR A 41 6.19 6.66 1.01
C THR A 41 5.40 7.95 1.00
N LEU A 42 4.12 7.81 1.35
CA LEU A 42 3.21 8.92 1.59
C LEU A 42 2.85 8.98 3.07
N THR A 43 3.03 10.15 3.68
CA THR A 43 2.57 10.39 5.06
C THR A 43 1.25 11.15 5.02
N ASP A 44 0.17 10.54 5.53
CA ASP A 44 -1.12 11.20 5.71
C ASP A 44 -0.96 12.36 6.71
N GLN A 45 -1.25 13.58 6.27
CA GLN A 45 -1.09 14.79 7.09
C GLN A 45 -2.02 14.83 8.31
N LYS A 46 -3.16 14.14 8.25
CA LYS A 46 -4.15 14.14 9.33
C LYS A 46 -3.83 13.09 10.39
N SER A 47 -3.51 11.87 9.96
CA SER A 47 -3.30 10.74 10.88
C SER A 47 -1.83 10.50 11.22
N GLY A 48 -0.90 11.04 10.42
CA GLY A 48 0.53 10.72 10.49
C GLY A 48 0.87 9.32 9.96
N ALA A 49 -0.11 8.56 9.44
CA ALA A 49 0.12 7.22 8.95
C ALA A 49 0.96 7.22 7.67
N THR A 50 1.90 6.28 7.59
CA THR A 50 2.72 6.05 6.39
C THR A 50 2.04 5.02 5.49
N VAL A 51 1.99 5.33 4.20
CA VAL A 51 1.39 4.49 3.15
C VAL A 51 2.47 4.19 2.12
N PRO A 52 2.64 2.91 1.71
CA PRO A 52 3.54 2.58 0.62
C PRO A 52 3.03 3.18 -0.69
N ALA A 53 3.95 3.70 -1.50
CA ALA A 53 3.64 4.25 -2.80
C ALA A 53 4.71 3.83 -3.81
N ASP A 54 4.34 3.90 -5.09
CA ASP A 54 5.23 3.67 -6.21
C ASP A 54 5.41 4.95 -7.01
N LEU A 55 6.64 5.24 -7.43
CA LEU A 55 6.98 6.41 -8.22
C LEU A 55 7.66 5.95 -9.50
N ASN A 56 6.91 5.95 -10.59
CA ASN A 56 7.45 5.68 -11.91
C ASN A 56 7.97 6.99 -12.52
N ASN A 57 9.28 7.07 -12.76
CA ASN A 57 9.90 8.23 -13.39
C ASN A 57 10.69 7.77 -14.64
N ASP A 58 10.25 8.20 -15.81
CA ASP A 58 10.89 7.87 -17.10
C ASP A 58 11.87 8.95 -17.59
N GLY A 59 12.20 9.92 -16.74
CA GLY A 59 13.04 11.08 -17.05
C GLY A 59 12.32 12.20 -17.80
N LYS A 60 11.05 12.01 -18.19
CA LYS A 60 10.20 13.05 -18.81
C LYS A 60 8.97 13.34 -17.97
N THR A 61 8.40 12.29 -17.40
CA THR A 61 7.19 12.27 -16.59
C THR A 61 7.45 11.49 -15.31
N ALA A 62 6.80 11.92 -14.24
CA ALA A 62 6.83 11.22 -12.97
C ALA A 62 5.39 11.00 -12.52
N THR A 63 5.01 9.73 -12.38
CA THR A 63 3.67 9.33 -11.95
C THR A 63 3.78 8.60 -10.61
N LEU A 64 3.13 9.17 -9.60
CA LEU A 64 3.02 8.62 -8.26
C LEU A 64 1.74 7.80 -8.15
N SER A 65 1.84 6.54 -7.71
CA SER A 65 0.70 5.62 -7.56
C SER A 65 0.65 4.96 -6.19
N TRP A 66 -0.54 4.80 -5.62
CA TRP A 66 -0.76 4.10 -4.36
C TRP A 66 -2.21 3.61 -4.22
N ILE A 67 -2.48 2.80 -3.21
CA ILE A 67 -3.84 2.38 -2.86
C ILE A 67 -4.42 3.34 -1.83
N LEU A 68 -5.50 4.02 -2.21
CA LEU A 68 -6.28 4.87 -1.32
C LEU A 68 -7.37 4.03 -0.63
N ASP A 69 -7.28 3.98 0.69
CA ASP A 69 -8.22 3.22 1.51
C ASP A 69 -9.00 4.12 2.49
N ARG A 70 -10.26 3.77 2.74
CA ARG A 70 -11.15 4.37 3.74
C ARG A 70 -11.31 5.89 3.61
N LEU A 71 -11.43 6.42 2.39
CA LEU A 71 -11.77 7.83 2.16
C LEU A 71 -13.25 7.95 1.80
N LYS A 72 -14.06 8.55 2.68
CA LYS A 72 -15.51 8.69 2.45
C LYS A 72 -15.81 9.72 1.35
N ALA A 73 -16.97 9.56 0.70
CA ALA A 73 -17.50 10.54 -0.26
C ALA A 73 -17.46 11.97 0.33
N HIS A 74 -17.17 12.93 -0.54
CA HIS A 74 -17.01 14.36 -0.25
C HIS A 74 -15.93 14.71 0.77
N GLN A 75 -15.07 13.76 1.13
CA GLN A 75 -13.88 14.03 1.92
C GLN A 75 -12.65 14.15 1.04
N GLU A 76 -11.65 14.81 1.59
CA GLU A 76 -10.33 14.89 1.00
C GLU A 76 -9.28 14.38 1.98
N ARG A 77 -8.14 13.96 1.45
CA ARG A 77 -6.97 13.57 2.23
C ARG A 77 -5.72 14.06 1.54
N SER A 78 -4.83 14.63 2.35
CA SER A 78 -3.57 15.19 1.90
C SER A 78 -2.40 14.38 2.44
N TYR A 79 -1.40 14.21 1.59
CA TYR A 79 -0.23 13.39 1.84
C TYR A 79 1.04 14.17 1.54
N ILE A 80 2.12 13.81 2.25
CA ILE A 80 3.46 14.29 1.96
C ILE A 80 4.26 13.13 1.40
N LEU A 81 4.84 13.33 0.22
CA LEU A 81 5.76 12.39 -0.38
C LEU A 81 7.14 12.49 0.28
N SER A 82 7.76 11.35 0.53
CA SER A 82 9.12 11.26 1.10
C SER A 82 9.84 10.03 0.56
N SER A 83 11.17 10.09 0.52
CA SER A 83 12.00 8.91 0.27
C SER A 83 11.95 7.97 1.47
N GLY A 84 12.04 6.67 1.19
CA GLY A 84 12.01 5.61 2.20
C GLY A 84 11.02 4.52 1.82
N GLY A 85 11.31 3.29 2.25
CA GLY A 85 10.34 2.20 2.17
C GLY A 85 9.42 2.23 3.37
N ALA A 86 8.13 1.90 3.16
CA ALA A 86 7.34 1.41 4.27
C ALA A 86 7.94 0.06 4.70
N GLU A 87 7.99 -0.21 6.01
CA GLU A 87 8.48 -1.49 6.49
C GLU A 87 7.64 -2.64 5.91
N ASP A 88 8.33 -3.61 5.31
CA ASP A 88 7.88 -4.93 4.86
C ASP A 88 6.39 -5.07 4.52
N SER A 89 5.98 -4.51 3.37
CA SER A 89 4.86 -5.10 2.63
C SER A 89 5.42 -6.19 1.72
N GLU A 90 5.11 -7.47 1.99
CA GLU A 90 5.38 -8.56 1.06
C GLU A 90 4.75 -8.19 -0.29
N GLY A 91 5.60 -7.96 -1.30
CA GLY A 91 5.16 -7.63 -2.65
C GLY A 91 4.36 -8.77 -3.28
N VAL A 92 3.77 -8.51 -4.43
CA VAL A 92 3.10 -9.56 -5.20
C VAL A 92 4.16 -10.51 -5.78
N ALA A 93 4.20 -11.74 -5.28
CA ALA A 93 5.00 -12.80 -5.88
C ALA A 93 4.35 -13.26 -7.20
N PHE A 94 5.16 -13.73 -8.15
CA PHE A 94 4.67 -14.38 -9.36
C PHE A 94 5.48 -15.64 -9.66
N SER A 95 4.87 -16.59 -10.35
CA SER A 95 5.57 -17.77 -10.88
C SER A 95 5.37 -17.87 -12.38
N GLU A 96 6.47 -18.03 -13.11
CA GLU A 96 6.45 -18.19 -14.57
C GLU A 96 6.30 -19.67 -14.96
N ARG A 97 5.55 -19.91 -16.04
CA ARG A 97 5.45 -21.21 -16.73
C ARG A 97 5.50 -20.98 -18.25
N ASP A 98 5.63 -22.05 -19.02
CA ASP A 98 5.55 -21.98 -20.49
C ASP A 98 4.26 -21.27 -20.93
N ASN A 99 4.43 -20.08 -21.54
CA ASN A 99 3.34 -19.20 -22.00
C ASN A 99 2.35 -18.73 -20.92
N ALA A 100 2.73 -18.68 -19.64
CA ALA A 100 1.86 -18.18 -18.57
C ALA A 100 2.63 -17.53 -17.39
N ILE A 101 1.98 -16.59 -16.71
CA ILE A 101 2.42 -16.01 -15.43
C ILE A 101 1.29 -16.21 -14.44
N ASP A 102 1.57 -16.89 -13.31
CA ASP A 102 0.64 -16.94 -12.20
C ASP A 102 0.94 -15.84 -11.20
N VAL A 103 -0.14 -15.17 -10.78
CA VAL A 103 -0.11 -14.21 -9.69
C VAL A 103 -0.99 -14.79 -8.58
N PRO A 104 -0.44 -15.42 -7.53
CA PRO A 104 -1.23 -15.87 -6.40
C PRO A 104 -1.94 -14.67 -5.75
N SER A 105 -3.24 -14.80 -5.50
CA SER A 105 -3.94 -13.82 -4.68
C SER A 105 -3.31 -13.87 -3.28
N ALA A 106 -2.74 -12.77 -2.82
CA ALA A 106 -2.30 -12.59 -1.44
C ALA A 106 -3.53 -12.54 -0.53
N THR A 107 -4.18 -13.68 -0.32
CA THR A 107 -5.18 -13.85 0.72
C THR A 107 -4.41 -14.19 1.98
N GLU A 108 -4.53 -13.32 2.99
CA GLU A 108 -3.97 -13.53 4.33
C GLU A 108 -4.02 -15.01 4.70
N ARG A 109 -2.86 -15.58 5.06
CA ARG A 109 -2.83 -16.81 5.84
C ARG A 109 -3.46 -16.49 7.20
N MET A 110 -4.77 -16.65 7.30
CA MET A 110 -5.39 -16.90 8.59
C MET A 110 -4.87 -18.26 9.06
N ASP A 111 -3.83 -18.23 9.88
CA ASP A 111 -3.39 -19.38 10.65
C ASP A 111 -4.55 -19.82 11.55
N PHE A 112 -5.35 -20.75 11.04
CA PHE A 112 -6.41 -21.38 11.80
C PHE A 112 -5.73 -22.27 12.84
N ALA A 113 -5.45 -21.70 14.01
CA ALA A 113 -5.00 -22.44 15.18
C ALA A 113 -6.08 -23.48 15.53
N LEU A 114 -5.89 -24.71 15.06
CA LEU A 114 -6.62 -25.88 15.56
C LEU A 114 -6.15 -26.13 16.99
N THR A 115 -6.76 -25.41 17.95
CA THR A 115 -6.81 -25.83 19.34
C THR A 115 -7.54 -27.18 19.36
N SER A 116 -6.79 -28.27 19.48
CA SER A 116 -7.35 -29.58 19.81
C SER A 116 -7.72 -29.58 21.30
N SER A 117 -8.92 -29.08 21.59
CA SER A 117 -9.59 -29.30 22.86
C SER A 117 -10.02 -30.77 22.95
N ARG A 118 -9.18 -31.65 23.50
CA ARG A 118 -9.62 -33.00 23.90
C ARG A 118 -9.92 -32.97 25.40
N SER A 119 -11.17 -32.68 25.74
CA SER A 119 -11.74 -32.92 27.07
C SER A 119 -12.58 -34.20 27.03
N LEU A 120 -12.28 -35.08 27.99
CA LEU A 120 -12.96 -36.27 28.52
C LEU A 120 -14.28 -36.74 27.87
N ASP A 121 -14.36 -38.05 27.60
CA ASP A 121 -15.46 -38.85 28.13
C ASP A 121 -15.01 -40.30 28.43
N GLN A 122 -15.83 -41.02 29.18
CA GLN A 122 -15.55 -41.93 30.27
C GLN A 122 -15.99 -43.37 29.93
N ALA A 123 -15.41 -44.40 30.54
CA ALA A 123 -15.99 -45.73 30.86
C ALA A 123 -14.84 -46.70 31.27
N ASP A 124 -14.63 -47.01 32.54
CA ASP A 124 -15.33 -47.99 33.39
C ASP A 124 -15.15 -49.46 32.93
N SER A 125 -14.34 -50.24 33.64
CA SER A 125 -14.75 -51.52 34.24
C SER A 125 -13.56 -52.28 34.87
N ARG A 126 -13.66 -52.44 36.20
CA ARG A 126 -13.29 -53.57 37.08
C ARG A 126 -11.97 -54.32 36.87
#